data_AF-A0A1Y1KTD8-F1
#
_entry.id   AF-A0A1Y1KTD8-F1
#
_cell.length_a   1.000
_cell.length_b   1.000
_cell.length_c   1.000
_cell.angle_alpha   90.00
_cell.angle_beta   90.00
_cell.angle_gamma   90.00
#
_symmetry.space_group_name_H-M   'P 1'
#
loop_
_entity.id
_entity.type
_entity.pdbx_description
1 polymer ?
#
loop_
_entity_poly.entity_id
_entity_poly.type
_entity_poly.pdbx_seq_one_letter_code
_entity_poly.pdbx_strand_id
1 'polypeptide(L)'
;LLRVYNYVGRDQDHPIHHSFKARSCHVKLLIADGRVGIQGSGNQDTQSWFHSQEVNMMVDSEHVCGEWMRGIDRNQNTKMFGRVADDGIWRDEDGNPGKGYMGNPGKVEGLVKGVVGMVAKMEGLGGF
;
A
#
# COMPACT_ATOMS: atom_id res chain seq x y z
N LEU A 1 13.34 -2.28 -16.61
CA LEU A 1 11.90 -2.00 -16.42
C LEU A 1 11.59 -1.99 -14.94
N LEU A 2 10.73 -1.07 -14.49
CA LEU A 2 10.29 -0.91 -13.10
C LEU A 2 9.62 -2.20 -12.60
N ARG A 3 9.90 -2.60 -11.36
CA ARG A 3 9.24 -3.74 -10.71
C ARG A 3 8.50 -3.22 -9.49
N VAL A 4 7.20 -3.47 -9.43
CA VAL A 4 6.33 -3.04 -8.34
C VAL A 4 5.98 -4.26 -7.48
N TYR A 5 5.89 -4.03 -6.17
CA TYR A 5 5.58 -5.05 -5.20
C TYR A 5 4.60 -4.50 -4.17
N ASN A 6 3.59 -5.29 -3.80
CA ASN A 6 2.76 -5.05 -2.63
C ASN A 6 3.49 -5.55 -1.38
N TYR A 7 3.36 -4.82 -0.27
CA TYR A 7 3.99 -5.21 1.00
C TYR A 7 3.50 -6.59 1.48
N VAL A 8 4.45 -7.46 1.83
CA VAL A 8 4.20 -8.76 2.47
C VAL A 8 5.06 -8.85 3.73
N GLY A 9 4.42 -8.96 4.90
CA GLY A 9 5.11 -9.09 6.18
C GLY A 9 5.96 -10.36 6.27
N ARG A 10 6.91 -10.40 7.22
CA ARG A 10 7.82 -11.55 7.39
C ARG A 10 7.09 -12.86 7.72
N ASP A 11 5.96 -12.74 8.37
CA ASP A 11 5.05 -13.80 8.82
C ASP A 11 3.98 -14.16 7.77
N GLN A 12 4.08 -13.58 6.56
CA GLN A 12 3.08 -13.73 5.50
C GLN A 12 3.74 -14.22 4.21
N ASP A 13 2.95 -14.88 3.37
CA ASP A 13 3.33 -15.41 2.05
C ASP A 13 2.52 -14.76 0.91
N HIS A 14 1.64 -13.81 1.22
CA HIS A 14 0.88 -13.02 0.25
C HIS A 14 0.48 -11.66 0.85
N PRO A 15 0.15 -10.65 0.01
CA PRO A 15 -0.32 -9.36 0.52
C PRO A 15 -1.71 -9.47 1.13
N ILE A 16 -1.92 -8.77 2.24
CA ILE A 16 -3.22 -8.67 2.90
C ILE A 16 -3.85 -7.33 2.55
N HIS A 17 -5.06 -7.36 2.00
CA HIS A 17 -5.78 -6.13 1.66
C HIS A 17 -6.16 -5.33 2.93
N HIS A 18 -6.02 -3.99 2.87
CA HIS A 18 -6.28 -3.11 4.02
C HIS A 18 -7.70 -3.27 4.58
N SER A 19 -8.70 -3.64 3.77
CA SER A 19 -10.08 -3.82 4.24
C SER A 19 -10.21 -4.78 5.42
N PHE A 20 -9.30 -5.75 5.54
CA PHE A 20 -9.29 -6.70 6.65
C PHE A 20 -8.70 -6.13 7.95
N LYS A 21 -8.00 -4.98 7.88
CA LYS A 21 -7.33 -4.32 9.02
C LYS A 21 -6.42 -5.24 9.85
N ALA A 22 -5.98 -6.36 9.28
CA ALA A 22 -5.20 -7.37 9.97
C ALA A 22 -3.69 -7.03 10.03
N ARG A 23 -3.22 -6.11 9.19
CA ARG A 23 -1.83 -5.66 9.17
C ARG A 23 -1.73 -4.20 8.75
N SER A 24 -0.80 -3.49 9.38
CA SER A 24 -0.42 -2.12 9.04
C SER A 24 1.09 -2.03 8.86
N CYS A 25 1.52 -1.30 7.84
CA CYS A 25 2.88 -0.81 7.68
C CYS A 25 2.81 0.72 7.61
N HIS A 26 3.70 1.41 8.32
CA HIS A 26 3.70 2.86 8.39
C HIS A 26 5.11 3.42 8.13
N VAL A 27 5.77 2.86 7.12
CA VAL A 27 7.08 3.30 6.65
C VAL A 27 6.92 3.95 5.28
N LYS A 28 7.44 5.16 5.13
CA LYS A 28 7.61 5.83 3.84
C LYS A 28 9.10 6.07 3.66
N LEU A 29 9.68 5.34 2.73
CA LEU A 29 11.11 5.35 2.46
C LEU A 29 11.35 5.22 0.97
N LEU A 30 12.18 6.11 0.45
CA LEU A 30 12.80 6.00 -0.86
C LEU A 30 14.30 5.87 -0.67
N ILE A 31 14.93 4.94 -1.39
CA ILE A 31 16.39 4.85 -1.49
C ILE A 31 16.74 4.79 -2.98
N ALA A 32 17.50 5.78 -3.44
CA ALA A 32 18.04 5.85 -4.79
C ALA A 32 19.51 5.43 -4.78
N ASP A 33 19.85 4.49 -5.68
CA ASP A 33 21.20 3.98 -5.92
C ASP A 33 21.96 3.52 -4.67
N GLY A 34 21.24 3.16 -3.60
CA GLY A 34 21.81 2.74 -2.32
C GLY A 34 22.48 3.87 -1.53
N ARG A 35 22.36 5.13 -1.95
CA ARG A 35 23.10 6.26 -1.38
C ARG A 35 22.21 7.40 -0.89
N VAL A 36 21.23 7.81 -1.70
CA VAL A 36 20.33 8.92 -1.34
C VAL A 36 19.03 8.33 -0.80
N GLY A 37 18.81 8.51 0.50
CA GLY A 37 17.60 8.10 1.19
C GLY A 37 16.67 9.28 1.43
N ILE A 38 15.36 9.09 1.32
CA ILE A 38 14.33 10.04 1.75
C ILE A 38 13.36 9.29 2.66
N GLN A 39 13.23 9.76 3.90
CA GLN A 39 12.29 9.22 4.88
C GLN A 39 11.41 10.36 5.41
N GLY A 40 10.13 10.08 5.62
CA GLY A 40 9.22 11.10 6.14
C GLY A 40 7.79 10.60 6.30
N SER A 41 6.85 11.54 6.22
CA SER A 41 5.43 11.27 6.44
C SER A 41 4.63 11.11 5.14
N GLY A 42 5.09 11.71 4.03
CA GLY A 42 4.34 11.77 2.78
C GLY A 42 4.24 10.44 2.03
N ASN A 43 3.03 10.07 1.64
CA ASN A 43 2.74 9.00 0.69
C ASN A 43 2.90 9.48 -0.76
N GLN A 44 2.97 8.53 -1.70
CA GLN A 44 2.93 8.81 -3.13
C GLN A 44 1.49 8.88 -3.67
N ASP A 45 0.63 9.66 -3.01
CA ASP A 45 -0.78 9.83 -3.38
C ASP A 45 -1.24 11.29 -3.39
N THR A 46 -2.37 11.56 -4.05
CA THR A 46 -2.94 12.90 -4.20
C THR A 46 -3.21 13.60 -2.87
N GLN A 47 -3.50 12.85 -1.81
CA GLN A 47 -3.76 13.42 -0.50
C GLN A 47 -2.47 14.00 0.08
N SER A 48 -1.37 13.23 0.11
CA SER A 48 -0.09 13.71 0.61
C SER A 48 0.51 14.82 -0.26
N TRP A 49 0.33 14.79 -1.58
CA TRP A 49 0.89 15.80 -2.48
C TRP A 49 0.19 17.15 -2.46
N PHE A 50 -1.15 17.17 -2.34
CA PHE A 50 -1.93 18.40 -2.56
C PHE A 50 -2.75 18.86 -1.35
N HIS A 51 -2.94 17.99 -0.35
CA HIS A 51 -3.90 18.25 0.73
C HIS A 51 -3.32 18.11 2.14
N SER A 52 -2.06 17.69 2.27
CA SER A 52 -1.38 17.49 3.55
C SER A 52 -0.16 18.38 3.68
N GLN A 53 0.16 18.76 4.91
CA GLN A 53 1.47 19.30 5.27
C GLN A 53 2.36 18.12 5.68
N GLU A 54 3.19 17.68 4.75
CA GLU A 54 4.10 16.54 4.94
C GLU A 54 5.55 17.03 5.07
N VAL A 55 6.38 16.31 5.83
CA VAL A 55 7.82 16.57 5.93
C VAL A 55 8.57 15.31 5.53
N ASN A 56 9.60 15.49 4.69
CA ASN A 56 10.53 14.44 4.29
C ASN A 56 11.96 14.94 4.49
N MET A 57 12.81 14.09 5.05
CA MET A 57 14.23 14.35 5.24
C MET A 57 15.04 13.53 4.26
N MET A 58 15.91 14.20 3.50
CA MET A 58 16.89 13.55 2.63
C MET A 58 18.18 13.30 3.41
N VAL A 59 18.74 12.12 3.23
CA VAL A 59 20.04 11.69 3.77
C VAL A 59 20.90 11.19 2.62
N ASP A 60 22.04 11.83 2.37
CA ASP A 60 23.07 11.33 1.44
C ASP A 60 24.11 10.51 2.23
N SER A 61 23.88 9.21 2.33
CA SER A 61 24.78 8.28 3.04
C SER A 61 24.51 6.83 2.63
N GLU A 62 25.50 6.21 2.00
CA GLU A 62 25.46 4.77 1.66
C GLU A 62 25.34 3.89 2.90
N HIS A 63 25.98 4.28 4.01
CA HIS A 63 25.93 3.52 5.26
C HIS A 63 24.51 3.47 5.84
N VAL A 64 23.86 4.63 5.97
CA VAL A 64 22.49 4.73 6.51
C VAL A 64 21.50 4.01 5.60
N CYS A 65 21.56 4.26 4.29
CA CYS A 65 20.70 3.58 3.32
C CYS A 65 20.88 2.05 3.37
N GLY A 66 22.12 1.57 3.49
CA GLY A 66 22.42 0.16 3.62
C GLY A 66 21.81 -0.48 4.89
N GLU A 67 21.89 0.19 6.04
CA GLU A 67 21.26 -0.30 7.28
C GLU A 67 19.73 -0.32 7.19
N TRP A 68 19.11 0.72 6.62
CA TRP A 68 17.66 0.71 6.40
C TRP A 68 17.20 -0.41 5.49
N MET A 69 17.89 -0.65 4.37
CA MET A 69 17.59 -1.78 3.48
C MET A 69 17.73 -3.12 4.21
N ARG A 70 18.81 -3.33 4.98
CA ARG A 70 19.00 -4.55 5.80
C ARG A 70 17.87 -4.73 6.81
N GLY A 71 17.45 -3.67 7.48
CA GLY A 71 16.35 -3.70 8.44
C GLY A 71 15.03 -4.06 7.79
N ILE A 72 14.73 -3.46 6.64
CA ILE A 72 13.51 -3.72 5.87
C ILE A 72 13.49 -5.16 5.37
N ASP A 73 14.55 -5.62 4.70
CA ASP A 73 14.61 -6.97 4.12
C ASP A 73 14.52 -8.09 5.16
N ARG A 74 14.96 -7.84 6.41
CA ARG A 74 14.78 -8.80 7.52
C ARG A 74 13.34 -8.89 8.00
N ASN A 75 12.55 -7.83 7.87
CA ASN A 75 11.20 -7.71 8.44
C ASN A 75 10.06 -7.95 7.42
N GLN A 76 10.39 -8.33 6.19
CA GLN A 76 9.37 -8.55 5.15
C GLN A 76 9.74 -9.70 4.21
N ASN A 77 8.72 -10.28 3.58
CA ASN A 77 8.86 -11.21 2.45
C ASN A 77 8.44 -10.58 1.12
N THR A 78 8.24 -9.26 1.08
CA THR A 78 7.78 -8.48 -0.08
C THR A 78 8.49 -8.84 -1.39
N LYS A 79 9.82 -8.99 -1.40
CA LYS A 79 10.57 -9.31 -2.62
C LYS A 79 10.24 -10.70 -3.18
N MET A 80 9.88 -11.64 -2.31
CA MET A 80 9.59 -13.04 -2.66
C MET A 80 8.16 -13.20 -3.15
N PHE A 81 7.20 -12.62 -2.43
CA PHE A 81 5.78 -12.88 -2.66
C PHE A 81 4.97 -11.69 -3.14
N GLY A 82 5.49 -10.47 -3.08
CA GLY A 82 4.70 -9.25 -3.30
C GLY A 82 4.57 -8.80 -4.75
N ARG A 83 5.22 -9.47 -5.71
CA ARG A 83 5.35 -8.96 -7.08
C ARG A 83 3.98 -8.83 -7.77
N VAL A 84 3.73 -7.69 -8.40
CA VAL A 84 2.53 -7.49 -9.22
C VAL A 84 2.83 -7.70 -10.71
N ALA A 85 1.78 -7.95 -11.50
CA ALA A 85 1.87 -7.96 -12.96
C ALA A 85 2.01 -6.53 -13.52
N ASP A 86 2.17 -6.41 -14.84
CA ASP A 86 2.38 -5.11 -15.51
C ASP A 86 1.18 -4.15 -15.36
N ASP A 87 -0.01 -4.69 -15.06
CA ASP A 87 -1.22 -3.93 -14.74
C ASP A 87 -1.28 -3.45 -13.28
N GLY A 88 -0.25 -3.72 -12.48
CA GLY A 88 -0.18 -3.35 -11.07
C GLY A 88 -0.96 -4.25 -10.12
N ILE A 89 -1.57 -5.34 -10.62
CA ILE A 89 -2.41 -6.24 -9.81
C ILE A 89 -1.59 -7.45 -9.35
N TRP A 90 -1.61 -7.71 -8.04
CA TRP A 90 -1.09 -8.96 -7.47
C TRP A 90 -2.06 -10.11 -7.72
N ARG A 91 -1.53 -11.26 -8.10
CA ARG A 91 -2.30 -12.48 -8.36
C ARG A 91 -1.67 -13.67 -7.64
N ASP A 92 -2.52 -14.59 -7.20
CA ASP A 92 -2.09 -15.87 -6.65
C ASP A 92 -1.61 -16.84 -7.75
N GLU A 93 -1.26 -18.06 -7.36
CA GLU A 93 -0.76 -19.11 -8.27
C GLU A 93 -1.78 -19.52 -9.35
N ASP A 94 -3.08 -19.36 -9.06
CA ASP A 94 -4.18 -19.64 -9.98
C ASP A 94 -4.51 -18.44 -10.89
N GLY A 95 -3.82 -17.31 -10.71
CA GLY A 95 -4.04 -16.07 -11.46
C GLY A 95 -5.16 -15.19 -10.93
N ASN A 96 -5.72 -15.50 -9.77
CA ASN A 96 -6.79 -14.71 -9.16
C ASN A 96 -6.23 -13.51 -8.39
N PRO A 97 -6.90 -12.35 -8.41
CA PRO A 97 -6.51 -11.22 -7.57
C PRO A 97 -6.56 -11.56 -6.08
N GLY A 98 -5.70 -10.91 -5.29
CA GLY A 98 -5.70 -11.06 -3.84
C GLY A 98 -7.07 -10.77 -3.21
N LYS A 99 -7.42 -11.53 -2.16
CA LYS A 99 -8.70 -11.37 -1.44
C LYS A 99 -8.93 -9.91 -1.04
N GLY A 100 -10.16 -9.43 -1.19
CA GLY A 100 -10.53 -8.04 -0.90
C GLY A 100 -10.27 -7.05 -2.04
N TYR A 101 -9.59 -7.45 -3.12
CA TYR A 101 -9.52 -6.66 -4.34
C TYR A 101 -10.91 -6.49 -4.94
N MET A 102 -11.36 -5.24 -5.09
CA MET A 102 -12.70 -4.90 -5.60
C MET A 102 -12.71 -4.51 -7.08
N GLY A 103 -11.57 -4.62 -7.77
CA GLY A 103 -11.44 -4.09 -9.13
C GLY A 103 -11.47 -2.57 -9.16
N ASN A 104 -11.54 -2.02 -10.36
CA ASN A 104 -11.94 -0.64 -10.57
C ASN A 104 -13.48 -0.62 -10.64
N PRO A 105 -14.19 -0.12 -9.61
CA PRO A 105 -15.64 -0.03 -9.68
C PRO A 105 -15.96 0.93 -10.83
N GLY A 106 -16.49 0.40 -11.93
CA GLY A 106 -16.92 1.22 -13.05
C GLY A 106 -17.92 2.30 -12.58
N LYS A 107 -18.12 3.35 -13.39
CA LYS A 107 -18.96 4.51 -13.03
C LYS A 107 -20.33 4.12 -12.47
N VAL A 108 -20.93 3.05 -13.01
CA VAL A 108 -22.28 2.57 -12.63
C VAL A 108 -22.25 1.82 -11.29
N GLU A 109 -21.29 0.92 -11.09
CA GLU A 109 -21.19 0.13 -9.85
C GLU A 109 -20.79 1.01 -8.66
N GLY A 110 -19.94 2.02 -8.89
CA GLY A 110 -19.59 3.03 -7.89
C GLY A 110 -20.81 3.86 -7.43
N LEU A 111 -21.70 4.23 -8.35
CA LEU A 111 -22.96 4.92 -8.01
C LEU A 111 -23.89 4.04 -7.17
N VAL A 112 -24.10 2.78 -7.57
CA VAL A 112 -24.98 1.85 -6.84
C VAL A 112 -24.44 1.56 -5.44
N LYS A 113 -23.14 1.25 -5.30
CA LYS A 113 -22.52 1.06 -3.98
C LYS A 113 -22.58 2.33 -3.12
N GLY A 114 -22.45 3.51 -3.73
CA GLY A 114 -22.59 4.80 -3.04
C GLY A 114 -23.99 5.01 -2.46
N VAL A 115 -25.04 4.68 -3.24
CA VAL A 115 -26.43 4.77 -2.78
C VAL A 115 -26.71 3.78 -1.65
N VAL A 116 -26.29 2.52 -1.80
CA VAL A 116 -26.46 1.49 -0.76
C VAL A 116 -25.74 1.87 0.54
N GLY A 117 -24.51 2.39 0.45
CA GLY A 117 -23.77 2.86 1.61
C GLY A 117 -24.42 4.05 2.32
N MET A 118 -25.07 4.96 1.57
CA MET A 118 -25.84 6.07 2.14
C MET A 118 -27.08 5.56 2.89
N VAL A 119 -27.83 4.62 2.30
CA VAL A 119 -29.02 4.01 2.93
C VAL A 119 -28.64 3.29 4.22
N ALA A 120 -27.60 2.44 4.19
CA ALA A 120 -27.14 1.73 5.39
C ALA A 120 -26.70 2.69 6.51
N LYS A 121 -26.11 3.84 6.15
CA LYS A 121 -25.73 4.88 7.13
C LYS A 121 -26.96 5.62 7.69
N MET A 122 -28.00 5.84 6.90
CA MET A 122 -29.26 6.44 7.36
C MET A 122 -30.06 5.49 8.26
N GLU A 123 -30.09 4.20 7.94
CA GLU A 123 -30.70 3.17 8.78
C GLU A 123 -29.96 3.01 10.12
N GLY A 124 -28.63 3.14 10.13
CA GLY A 124 -27.81 3.17 11.35
C GLY A 124 -27.91 4.45 12.18
N LEU A 125 -28.41 5.55 11.61
CA LEU A 125 -28.68 6.82 12.32
C LEU A 125 -30.12 6.88 12.89
N GLY A 126 -30.92 5.83 12.68
CA GLY A 126 -32.27 5.68 13.26
C GLY A 126 -32.30 5.28 14.74
N GLY A 127 -31.14 5.13 15.39
CA GLY A 127 -31.03 4.92 16.83
C GLY A 127 -30.66 6.21 17.57
N PHE A 128 -31.66 7.02 17.88
CA PHE A 128 -31.68 7.83 19.10
C PHE A 128 -32.52 7.10 20.14
#